data_AF-A0A453RP47-F1
#
_entry.id   AF-A0A453RP47-F1
#
_cell.length_a   1.000
_cell.length_b   1.000
_cell.length_c   1.000
_cell.angle_alpha   90.00
_cell.angle_beta   90.00
_cell.angle_gamma   90.00
#
_symmetry.space_group_name_H-M   'P 1'
#
loop_
_entity.id
_entity.type
_entity.pdbx_description
1 polymer ?
#
loop_
_entity_poly.entity_id
_entity_poly.type
_entity_poly.pdbx_seq_one_letter_code
_entity_poly.pdbx_strand_id
1 'polypeptide(L)'
;MFEKSAFVTIMHPFNREKLIESLSRQFGEKDVENMYQYLEGRKYLVVLDDLSSTTEWDAIKQHFPPTGIANRIIITTRKEDIAKHCSKRHKNIYNLKGLVYKNALDLFTQKIFGKITNLDEQYP
;
A
#
# COMPACT_ATOMS: atom_id res chain seq x y z
N MET A 1 -9.01 9.10 14.26
CA MET A 1 -9.24 9.36 12.82
C MET A 1 -7.97 9.95 12.23
N PHE A 2 -7.60 9.60 10.99
CA PHE A 2 -6.49 10.23 10.27
C PHE A 2 -6.99 11.54 9.63
N GLU A 3 -6.17 12.58 9.62
CA GLU A 3 -6.47 13.89 9.02
C GLU A 3 -6.16 13.90 7.52
N LYS A 4 -5.15 13.11 7.13
CA LYS A 4 -4.66 13.02 5.75
C LYS A 4 -4.53 11.56 5.34
N SER A 5 -4.91 11.27 4.09
CA SER A 5 -4.74 9.94 3.54
C SER A 5 -4.37 10.00 2.06
N ALA A 6 -3.51 9.09 1.63
CA ALA A 6 -3.17 8.92 0.23
C ALA A 6 -2.99 7.44 -0.13
N PHE A 7 -3.35 7.09 -1.36
CA PHE A 7 -3.07 5.79 -1.98
C PHE A 7 -2.31 6.05 -3.28
N VAL A 8 -1.13 5.46 -3.42
CA VAL A 8 -0.30 5.61 -4.63
C VAL A 8 0.29 4.28 -5.05
N THR A 9 0.03 3.88 -6.29
CA THR A 9 0.78 2.79 -6.94
C THR A 9 2.10 3.32 -7.48
N ILE A 10 3.19 2.64 -7.14
CA ILE A 10 4.54 2.98 -7.62
C ILE A 10 4.66 2.54 -9.08
N MET A 11 4.80 3.52 -9.97
CA MET A 11 4.93 3.27 -11.41
C MET A 11 6.34 2.79 -11.75
N HIS A 12 6.44 1.87 -12.70
CA HIS A 12 7.72 1.35 -13.20
C HIS A 12 7.91 1.71 -14.69
N PRO A 13 9.08 2.26 -15.09
CA PRO A 13 10.24 2.58 -14.25
C PRO A 13 9.92 3.68 -13.21
N PHE A 14 10.59 3.61 -12.05
CA PHE A 14 10.33 4.51 -10.92
C PHE A 14 10.41 5.97 -11.35
N ASN A 15 9.34 6.72 -11.09
CA ASN A 15 9.27 8.15 -11.37
C ASN A 15 8.90 8.89 -10.08
N ARG A 16 9.92 9.54 -9.50
CA ARG A 16 9.79 10.31 -8.25
C ARG A 16 8.82 11.48 -8.39
N GLU A 17 8.85 12.21 -9.50
CA GLU A 17 8.01 13.38 -9.74
C GLU A 17 6.53 13.00 -9.77
N LYS A 18 6.17 11.91 -10.47
CA LYS A 18 4.79 11.41 -10.53
C LYS A 18 4.27 10.92 -9.18
N LEU A 19 5.13 10.26 -8.40
CA LEU A 19 4.77 9.85 -7.03
C LEU A 19 4.43 11.09 -6.20
N ILE A 20 5.30 12.08 -6.23
CA ILE A 20 5.14 13.33 -5.49
C ILE A 20 3.87 14.03 -5.93
N GLU A 21 3.66 14.21 -7.23
CA GLU A 21 2.46 14.85 -7.77
C GLU A 21 1.19 14.16 -7.27
N SER A 22 1.19 12.82 -7.23
CA SER A 22 0.07 12.04 -6.71
C SER A 22 -0.17 12.26 -5.21
N LEU A 23 0.88 12.29 -4.40
CA LEU A 23 0.80 12.56 -2.96
C LEU A 23 0.32 13.99 -2.68
N SER A 24 0.95 14.96 -3.33
CA SER A 24 0.63 16.39 -3.28
C SER A 24 -0.85 16.65 -3.59
N ARG A 25 -1.33 16.07 -4.69
CA ARG A 25 -2.74 16.16 -5.09
C ARG A 25 -3.70 15.58 -4.05
N GLN A 26 -3.37 14.44 -3.45
CA GLN A 26 -4.23 13.78 -2.47
C GLN A 26 -4.21 14.45 -1.09
N PHE A 27 -3.08 15.02 -0.69
CA PHE A 27 -2.98 15.78 0.56
C PHE A 27 -3.47 17.21 0.44
N GLY A 28 -3.52 17.76 -0.78
CA GLY A 28 -3.83 19.16 -1.04
C GLY A 28 -2.66 20.09 -0.72
N GLU A 29 -1.42 19.60 -0.88
CA GLU A 29 -0.18 20.34 -0.67
C GLU A 29 0.63 20.33 -1.97
N LYS A 30 1.12 21.47 -2.44
CA LYS A 30 1.77 21.58 -3.76
C LYS A 30 3.29 21.48 -3.69
N ASP A 31 3.86 21.61 -2.50
CA ASP A 31 5.31 21.63 -2.31
C ASP A 31 5.80 20.38 -1.58
N VAL A 32 6.82 19.75 -2.17
CA VAL A 32 7.41 18.46 -1.77
C VAL A 32 8.34 18.59 -0.58
N GLU A 33 9.13 19.66 -0.55
CA GLU A 33 10.00 19.97 0.58
C GLU A 33 9.14 20.39 1.77
N ASN A 34 8.04 21.09 1.49
CA ASN A 34 7.02 21.32 2.48
C ASN A 34 6.24 20.05 2.84
N MET A 35 6.20 18.98 2.05
CA MET A 35 5.41 17.80 2.41
C MET A 35 5.85 17.18 3.74
N TYR A 36 7.16 17.19 4.01
CA TYR A 36 7.67 16.77 5.31
C TYR A 36 7.13 17.66 6.44
N GLN A 37 7.27 18.99 6.30
CA GLN A 37 6.79 19.99 7.27
C GLN A 37 5.26 19.99 7.40
N TYR A 38 4.57 19.76 6.29
CA TYR A 38 3.13 19.72 6.17
C TYR A 38 2.56 18.55 6.95
N LEU A 39 3.22 17.39 6.88
CA LEU A 39 2.84 16.19 7.61
C LEU A 39 3.32 16.19 9.07
N GLU A 40 4.20 17.11 9.45
CA GLU A 40 4.67 17.24 10.82
C GLU A 40 3.52 17.62 11.77
N GLY A 41 3.41 16.92 12.89
CA GLY A 41 2.33 17.12 13.87
C GLY A 41 0.94 16.62 13.43
N ARG A 42 0.75 16.18 12.19
CA ARG A 42 -0.53 15.68 11.66
C ARG A 42 -0.63 14.17 11.70
N LYS A 43 -1.85 13.65 11.81
CA LYS A 43 -2.12 12.19 11.72
C LYS A 43 -2.39 11.80 10.26
N TYR A 44 -1.54 10.97 9.66
CA TYR A 44 -1.71 10.54 8.26
C TYR A 44 -1.68 9.02 8.05
N LEU A 45 -2.37 8.58 6.99
CA LEU A 45 -2.34 7.21 6.47
C LEU A 45 -1.91 7.20 5.00
N VAL A 46 -0.79 6.57 4.67
CA VAL A 46 -0.35 6.40 3.28
C VAL A 46 -0.33 4.93 2.91
N VAL A 47 -0.88 4.61 1.75
CA VAL A 47 -0.73 3.29 1.12
C VAL A 47 0.14 3.46 -0.12
N LEU A 48 1.27 2.75 -0.14
CA LEU A 48 2.17 2.68 -1.28
C LEU A 48 2.09 1.28 -1.87
N ASP A 49 1.54 1.18 -3.08
CA ASP A 49 1.24 -0.09 -3.73
C ASP A 49 2.31 -0.46 -4.76
N ASP A 50 2.66 -1.75 -4.83
CA ASP A 50 3.62 -2.35 -5.77
C ASP A 50 5.07 -1.83 -5.67
N LEU A 51 5.61 -1.64 -4.47
CA LEU A 51 7.01 -1.25 -4.30
C LEU A 51 7.97 -2.36 -4.79
N SER A 52 8.95 -2.04 -5.65
CA SER A 52 9.78 -3.03 -6.36
C SER A 52 11.26 -3.05 -5.98
N SER A 53 11.76 -2.04 -5.26
CA SER A 53 13.13 -2.00 -4.71
C SER A 53 13.27 -1.29 -3.36
N THR A 54 14.36 -1.56 -2.66
CA THR A 54 14.75 -0.86 -1.43
C THR A 54 15.15 0.60 -1.69
N THR A 55 15.78 0.86 -2.85
CA THR A 55 16.18 2.20 -3.29
C THR A 55 14.97 3.12 -3.48
N GLU A 56 13.88 2.60 -4.05
CA GLU A 56 12.60 3.33 -4.12
C GLU A 56 12.15 3.73 -2.71
N TRP A 57 12.09 2.79 -1.77
CA TRP A 57 11.71 3.12 -0.39
C TRP A 57 12.62 4.16 0.26
N ASP A 58 13.93 4.06 0.05
CA ASP A 58 14.90 5.00 0.61
C ASP A 58 14.74 6.42 0.06
N ALA A 59 14.29 6.58 -1.18
CA ALA A 59 13.93 7.86 -1.75
C ALA A 59 12.59 8.38 -1.21
N ILE A 60 11.60 7.49 -1.04
CA ILE A 60 10.24 7.86 -0.66
C ILE A 60 10.15 8.26 0.82
N LYS A 61 10.78 7.49 1.71
CA LYS A 61 10.66 7.67 3.17
C LYS A 61 11.12 9.05 3.66
N GLN A 62 11.96 9.73 2.88
CA GLN A 62 12.49 11.07 3.19
C GLN A 62 11.40 12.14 3.24
N HIS A 63 10.26 11.91 2.58
CA HIS A 63 9.13 12.84 2.55
C HIS A 63 8.20 12.71 3.77
N PHE A 64 8.46 11.74 4.67
CA PHE A 64 7.58 11.44 5.80
C PHE A 64 8.29 11.65 7.15
N PRO A 65 7.74 12.49 8.05
CA PRO A 65 8.35 12.71 9.36
C PRO A 65 8.27 11.45 10.24
N PRO A 66 9.37 11.07 10.92
CA PRO A 66 9.44 9.85 11.74
C PRO A 66 8.68 9.96 13.07
N THR A 67 8.37 11.18 13.50
CA THR A 67 7.75 11.49 14.79
C THR A 67 6.27 11.86 14.59
N GLY A 68 5.38 11.16 15.28
CA GLY A 68 3.95 11.46 15.30
C GLY A 68 3.15 10.38 16.02
N ILE A 69 2.12 10.78 16.76
CA ILE A 69 1.36 9.90 17.68
C ILE A 69 0.46 8.90 16.92
N ALA A 70 0.20 9.10 15.62
CA ALA A 70 -0.66 8.20 14.85
C ALA A 70 -0.38 8.18 13.34
N ASN A 71 0.89 8.18 12.94
CA ASN A 71 1.28 8.11 11.53
C ASN A 71 1.35 6.65 11.07
N ARG A 72 0.79 6.33 9.91
CA ARG A 72 0.81 4.96 9.37
C ARG A 72 1.12 4.96 7.88
N ILE A 73 2.11 4.16 7.50
CA ILE A 73 2.43 3.86 6.09
C ILE A 73 2.23 2.35 5.91
N ILE A 74 1.41 1.98 4.93
CA ILE A 74 1.17 0.61 4.49
C ILE A 74 1.86 0.46 3.14
N ILE A 75 2.66 -0.58 2.99
CA ILE A 75 3.38 -0.86 1.74
C ILE A 75 2.97 -2.25 1.28
N THR A 76 2.64 -2.40 0.00
CA THR A 76 2.53 -3.71 -0.65
C THR A 76 3.77 -3.93 -1.52
N THR A 77 4.30 -5.14 -1.47
CA THR A 77 5.43 -5.55 -2.30
C THR A 77 5.37 -7.04 -2.54
N ARG A 78 5.94 -7.48 -3.67
CA ARG A 78 6.06 -8.89 -4.04
C ARG A 78 7.31 -9.55 -3.45
N LYS A 79 8.25 -8.78 -2.87
CA LYS A 79 9.52 -9.30 -2.38
C LYS A 79 9.68 -9.11 -0.86
N GLU A 80 10.02 -10.19 -0.17
CA GLU A 80 10.12 -10.20 1.29
C GLU A 80 11.29 -9.36 1.82
N ASP A 81 12.40 -9.31 1.09
CA ASP A 81 13.58 -8.50 1.40
C ASP A 81 13.25 -7.00 1.44
N ILE A 82 12.41 -6.51 0.51
CA ILE A 82 11.91 -5.14 0.51
C ILE A 82 11.05 -4.89 1.75
N ALA A 83 10.13 -5.80 2.07
CA ALA A 83 9.28 -5.65 3.27
C ALA A 83 10.12 -5.57 4.56
N LYS A 84 11.17 -6.38 4.66
CA LYS A 84 12.13 -6.36 5.78
C LYS A 84 12.92 -5.06 5.83
N HIS A 85 13.30 -4.50 4.69
CA HIS A 85 13.96 -3.19 4.62
C HIS A 85 13.02 -2.05 5.05
N CYS A 86 11.75 -2.13 4.69
CA CYS A 86 10.75 -1.12 5.04
C CYS A 86 10.39 -1.09 6.52
N SER A 87 10.40 -2.24 7.21
CA SER A 87 10.01 -2.30 8.62
C SER A 87 11.06 -2.94 9.53
N LYS A 88 11.56 -2.14 10.48
CA LYS A 88 12.51 -2.62 11.51
C LYS A 88 11.92 -3.69 12.46
N ARG A 89 10.59 -3.85 12.50
CA ARG A 89 9.90 -4.80 13.39
C ARG A 89 9.17 -5.85 12.56
N HIS A 90 9.56 -7.11 12.72
CA HIS A 90 8.95 -8.25 12.00
C HIS A 90 7.43 -8.35 12.18
N LYS A 91 6.90 -7.97 13.36
CA LYS A 91 5.45 -7.97 13.63
C LYS A 91 4.62 -7.05 12.73
N ASN A 92 5.26 -6.11 12.01
CA ASN A 92 4.61 -5.21 11.08
C ASN A 92 4.54 -5.77 9.65
N ILE A 93 5.20 -6.91 9.40
CA ILE A 93 5.25 -7.54 8.08
C ILE A 93 4.16 -8.61 8.03
N TYR A 94 3.27 -8.50 7.04
CA TYR A 94 2.22 -9.47 6.81
C TYR A 94 2.46 -10.18 5.48
N ASN A 95 2.79 -11.46 5.53
CA ASN A 95 2.93 -12.31 4.34
C ASN A 95 1.54 -12.78 3.91
N LEU A 96 1.01 -12.15 2.86
CA LEU A 96 -0.31 -12.47 2.33
C LEU A 96 -0.31 -13.92 1.80
N LYS A 97 -1.21 -14.75 2.34
CA LYS A 97 -1.40 -16.13 1.89
C LYS A 97 -2.42 -16.17 0.75
N GLY A 98 -2.25 -17.17 -0.12
CA GLY A 98 -3.27 -17.51 -1.10
C GLY A 98 -4.59 -17.86 -0.42
N LEU A 99 -5.68 -17.74 -1.18
CA LEU A 99 -7.00 -18.16 -0.71
C LEU A 99 -7.00 -19.68 -0.52
N VAL A 100 -7.64 -20.14 0.57
CA VAL A 100 -7.95 -21.57 0.74
C VAL A 100 -8.90 -22.04 -0.36
N TYR A 101 -8.88 -23.33 -0.67
CA TYR A 101 -9.63 -23.91 -1.79
C TYR A 101 -11.08 -23.44 -1.86
N LYS A 102 -11.81 -23.51 -0.74
CA LYS A 102 -13.20 -23.05 -0.66
C LYS A 102 -13.35 -21.59 -1.09
N ASN A 103 -12.57 -20.68 -0.51
CA ASN A 103 -12.63 -19.26 -0.83
C ASN A 103 -12.19 -18.97 -2.28
N ALA A 104 -11.23 -19.74 -2.80
CA ALA A 104 -10.79 -19.64 -4.19
C ALA A 104 -11.90 -20.08 -5.17
N LEU A 105 -12.60 -21.17 -4.84
CA LEU A 105 -13.73 -21.68 -5.60
C LEU A 105 -14.93 -20.73 -5.53
N ASP A 106 -15.24 -20.19 -4.35
CA ASP A 106 -16.28 -19.18 -4.16
C ASP A 106 -15.99 -17.93 -5.01
N LEU A 107 -14.74 -17.43 -4.98
CA LEU A 107 -14.32 -16.29 -5.80
C LEU A 107 -14.42 -16.60 -7.30
N PHE A 108 -14.01 -17.81 -7.72
CA PHE A 108 -14.10 -18.25 -9.11
C PHE A 108 -15.55 -18.32 -9.59
N THR A 109 -16.42 -19.00 -8.85
CA THR A 109 -17.84 -19.16 -9.22
C THR A 109 -18.56 -17.82 -9.21
N GLN A 110 -18.27 -16.96 -8.23
CA GLN A 110 -18.79 -15.60 -8.21
C GLN A 110 -18.36 -14.80 -9.45
N LYS A 111 -17.10 -14.91 -9.89
CA LYS A 111 -16.61 -14.22 -11.10
C LYS A 111 -17.25 -14.74 -12.39
N ILE A 112 -17.46 -16.05 -12.51
CA ILE A 112 -17.96 -16.68 -13.75
C ILE A 112 -19.48 -16.60 -13.83
N PHE A 113 -20.19 -16.88 -12.74
CA PHE A 113 -21.65 -17.01 -12.72
C PHE A 113 -22.37 -15.81 -12.10
N GLY A 114 -21.64 -14.82 -11.58
CA GLY A 114 -22.20 -13.65 -10.89
C GLY A 114 -22.74 -13.95 -9.48
N LYS A 115 -22.61 -15.19 -9.00
CA LYS A 115 -23.05 -15.64 -7.68
C LYS A 115 -22.17 -16.80 -7.20
N ILE A 116 -22.01 -16.91 -5.88
CA ILE A 116 -21.37 -18.08 -5.28
C ILE A 116 -22.25 -19.29 -5.61
N THR A 117 -21.67 -20.29 -6.25
CA THR A 117 -22.40 -21.46 -6.74
C THR A 117 -21.70 -22.72 -6.30
N ASN A 118 -22.45 -23.67 -5.77
CA ASN A 118 -21.94 -25.00 -5.51
C ASN A 118 -21.89 -25.78 -6.83
N LEU A 119 -20.68 -26.06 -7.33
CA LEU A 119 -20.51 -26.78 -8.60
C LEU A 119 -20.96 -28.24 -8.50
N ASP A 120 -20.79 -28.86 -7.33
CA ASP A 120 -21.14 -30.27 -7.09
C ASP A 120 -22.67 -30.50 -7.15
N GLU A 121 -23.46 -29.46 -6.88
CA GLU A 121 -24.93 -29.51 -7.00
C GLU A 121 -25.42 -29.19 -8.41
N GLN A 122 -24.63 -28.47 -9.20
CA GLN A 122 -25.05 -27.94 -10.50
C GLN A 122 -24.59 -28.80 -11.69
N TYR A 123 -23.51 -29.57 -11.50
CA TYR A 123 -22.95 -30.51 -12.48
C TYR A 123 -22.53 -31.81 -11.77
N PRO A 124 -23.48 -32.68 -11.41
CA PRO A 124 -23.21 -33.94 -10.72
C PRO A 124 -22.41 -34.95 -11.56
#